data_AF-A0AA48KUC7-F1
#
_entry.id   AF-A0AA48KUC7-F1
#
_cell.length_a   1.000
_cell.length_b   1.000
_cell.length_c   1.000
_cell.angle_alpha   90.00
_cell.angle_beta   90.00
_cell.angle_gamma   90.00
#
_symmetry.space_group_name_H-M   'P 1'
#
loop_
_entity.id
_entity.type
_entity.pdbx_description
1 polymer ?
#
loop_
_entity_poly.entity_id
_entity_poly.type
_entity_poly.pdbx_seq_one_letter_code
_entity_poly.pdbx_strand_id
1 'polypeptide(L)'
;MTQPPRLSERFLTWCLPSSLKEPIVGDLAEEYQQKLEHENVLTAIVWYQRQAFKTAIRYLWQTKRGVLMFILGLLTFLATLTMAIMWSGHWSIFINIPSFLLVIPPAILLTIGICSAQTCKTALRLLFDNELQPDITELKAAKHVYRMLGNCSLWLGTMGMVLGAVAIATNIEPEAFSDAFGPAFAVATLTMLYALILKVFCYIGEQKIQHLIICNKD
;
A
#
# COMPACT_ATOMS: atom_id res chain seq x y z
N MET A 1 10.43 25.82 27.60
CA MET A 1 11.03 25.08 26.46
C MET A 1 9.93 24.36 25.70
N THR A 2 9.50 24.92 24.57
CA THR A 2 8.61 24.22 23.64
C THR A 2 9.45 23.29 22.78
N GLN A 3 9.13 21.99 22.77
CA GLN A 3 9.81 21.02 21.92
C GLN A 3 9.51 21.31 20.44
N PRO A 4 10.42 20.93 19.52
CA PRO A 4 10.16 21.04 18.09
C PRO A 4 8.93 20.20 17.68
N PRO A 5 8.29 20.52 16.54
CA PRO A 5 7.13 19.77 16.07
C PRO A 5 7.52 18.32 15.70
N ARG A 6 7.06 17.38 16.52
CA ARG A 6 7.43 15.94 16.46
C ARG A 6 7.13 15.27 15.11
N LEU A 7 6.11 15.71 14.38
CA LEU A 7 5.74 15.11 13.10
C LEU A 7 6.77 15.42 12.00
N SER A 8 7.19 16.69 11.89
CA SER A 8 8.22 17.11 10.93
C SER A 8 9.57 16.47 11.23
N GLU A 9 9.91 16.31 12.51
CA GLU A 9 11.14 15.66 12.94
C GLU A 9 11.15 14.16 12.60
N ARG A 10 10.05 13.45 12.88
CA ARG A 10 9.89 12.04 12.49
C ARG A 10 9.94 11.82 10.99
N PHE A 11 9.36 12.74 10.22
CA PHE A 11 9.40 12.66 8.77
C PHE A 11 10.82 12.90 8.24
N LEU A 12 11.51 13.92 8.75
CA LEU A 12 12.89 14.24 8.40
C LEU A 12 13.84 13.08 8.72
N THR A 13 13.78 12.54 9.96
CA THR A 13 14.60 11.39 10.38
C THR A 13 14.38 10.15 9.53
N TRP A 14 13.15 9.91 9.04
CA TRP A 14 12.87 8.79 8.13
C TRP A 14 13.47 8.99 6.72
N CYS A 15 13.57 10.24 6.24
CA CYS A 15 14.14 10.57 4.94
C CYS A 15 15.67 10.61 4.94
N LEU A 16 16.27 10.96 6.07
CA LEU A 16 17.72 11.14 6.21
C LEU A 16 18.48 9.80 6.25
N PRO A 17 19.67 9.72 5.64
CA PRO A 17 20.55 8.57 5.82
C PRO A 17 21.06 8.53 7.26
N SER A 18 21.32 7.33 7.80
CA SER A 18 21.73 7.13 9.20
C SER A 18 22.92 7.97 9.66
N SER A 19 23.88 8.27 8.78
CA SER A 19 25.04 9.13 9.08
C SER A 19 24.71 10.60 9.28
N LEU A 20 23.57 11.08 8.75
CA LEU A 20 23.19 12.49 8.80
C LEU A 20 22.00 12.78 9.73
N LYS A 21 21.42 11.75 10.36
CA LYS A 21 20.25 11.90 11.25
C LYS A 21 20.56 12.81 12.44
N GLU A 22 21.59 12.48 13.20
CA GLU A 22 21.98 13.24 14.39
C GLU A 22 22.44 14.67 14.10
N PRO A 23 23.38 14.93 13.15
CA PRO A 23 23.84 16.30 12.90
C PRO A 23 22.72 17.20 12.38
N ILE A 24 21.95 16.76 11.38
CA ILE A 24 20.92 17.62 10.77
C ILE A 24 19.76 17.88 11.73
N VAL A 25 19.34 16.90 12.52
CA VAL A 25 18.23 17.08 13.47
C VAL A 25 18.67 17.89 14.67
N GLY A 26 19.90 17.68 15.16
CA GLY A 26 20.52 18.48 16.23
C GLY A 26 20.58 19.96 15.84
N ASP A 27 21.21 20.26 14.70
CA ASP A 27 21.35 21.64 14.20
C ASP A 27 19.98 22.33 14.03
N LEU A 28 18.99 21.63 13.44
CA LEU A 28 17.63 22.19 13.28
C LEU A 28 16.93 22.46 14.62
N ALA A 29 17.17 21.61 15.62
CA ALA A 29 16.59 21.77 16.94
C ALA A 29 17.23 22.96 17.69
N GLU A 30 18.54 23.15 17.55
CA GLU A 30 19.26 24.30 18.10
C GLU A 30 18.80 25.62 17.47
N GLU A 31 18.73 25.70 16.13
CA GLU A 31 18.22 26.90 15.43
C GLU A 31 16.76 27.22 15.79
N TYR A 32 15.94 26.18 16.03
CA TYR A 32 14.57 26.36 16.49
C TYR A 32 14.50 26.97 17.90
N GLN A 33 15.36 26.54 18.83
CA GLN A 33 15.44 27.15 20.16
C GLN A 33 15.90 28.61 20.07
N GLN A 34 16.90 28.92 19.25
CA GLN A 34 17.36 30.30 19.03
C GLN A 34 16.23 31.19 18.50
N LYS A 35 15.42 30.68 17.56
CA LYS A 35 14.25 31.42 17.04
C LYS A 35 13.13 31.59 18.06
N LEU A 36 12.94 30.65 18.98
CA LEU A 36 11.98 30.81 20.08
C LEU A 36 12.38 31.92 21.05
N GLU A 37 13.68 32.19 21.20
CA GLU A 37 14.19 33.26 22.06
C GLU A 37 14.02 34.65 21.43
N HIS A 38 14.02 34.75 20.10
CA HIS A 38 14.04 36.02 19.36
C HIS A 38 12.71 36.36 18.67
N GLU A 39 11.85 35.37 18.40
CA GLU A 39 10.62 35.53 17.60
C GLU A 39 9.40 34.85 18.26
N ASN A 40 8.22 35.07 17.69
CA ASN A 40 7.00 34.38 18.08
C ASN A 40 7.08 32.87 17.80
N VAL A 41 6.45 32.08 18.68
CA VAL A 41 6.38 30.61 18.61
C VAL A 41 5.86 30.11 17.25
N LEU A 42 4.84 30.77 16.69
CA LEU A 42 4.26 30.39 15.39
C LEU A 42 5.28 30.53 14.25
N THR A 43 6.07 31.60 14.26
CA THR A 43 7.10 31.83 13.24
C THR A 43 8.20 30.78 13.32
N ALA A 44 8.62 30.42 14.53
CA ALA A 44 9.59 29.35 14.76
C ALA A 44 9.08 27.99 14.26
N ILE A 45 7.81 27.65 14.54
CA ILE A 45 7.19 26.38 14.07
C ILE A 45 7.12 26.33 12.55
N VAL A 46 6.63 27.40 11.90
CA VAL A 46 6.51 27.45 10.44
C VAL A 46 7.88 27.38 9.78
N TRP A 47 8.87 28.07 10.35
CA TRP A 47 10.25 28.00 9.88
C TRP A 47 10.81 26.57 9.96
N TYR A 48 10.66 25.90 11.12
CA TYR A 48 11.14 24.54 11.32
C TYR A 48 10.48 23.57 10.33
N GLN A 49 9.16 23.65 10.16
CA GLN A 49 8.42 22.80 9.22
C GLN A 49 8.90 23.01 7.78
N ARG A 50 9.12 24.26 7.35
CA ARG A 50 9.64 24.56 6.01
C ARG A 50 11.04 23.98 5.79
N GLN A 51 11.95 24.16 6.75
CA GLN A 51 13.31 23.64 6.63
C GLN A 51 13.35 22.12 6.68
N ALA A 52 12.65 21.51 7.64
CA ALA A 52 12.55 20.07 7.75
C ALA A 52 11.99 19.46 6.45
N PHE A 53 10.95 20.06 5.86
CA PHE A 53 10.36 19.57 4.61
C PHE A 53 11.29 19.74 3.40
N LYS A 54 11.95 20.89 3.27
CA LYS A 54 12.90 21.15 2.18
C LYS A 54 14.08 20.18 2.22
N THR A 55 14.64 19.95 3.41
CA THR A 55 15.73 19.00 3.62
C THR A 55 15.25 17.56 3.40
N ALA A 56 14.07 17.20 3.93
CA ALA A 56 13.48 15.88 3.75
C ALA A 56 13.29 15.55 2.27
N ILE A 57 12.70 16.45 1.45
CA ILE A 57 12.50 16.23 0.01
C ILE A 57 13.83 15.97 -0.71
N ARG A 58 14.87 16.75 -0.39
CA ARG A 58 16.18 16.62 -1.03
C ARG A 58 16.76 15.22 -0.83
N TYR A 59 16.69 14.71 0.40
CA TYR A 59 17.22 13.39 0.73
C TYR A 59 16.28 12.25 0.37
N LEU A 60 14.96 12.48 0.36
CA LEU A 60 13.95 11.47 0.01
C LEU A 60 14.21 10.86 -1.38
N TRP A 61 14.58 11.69 -2.37
CA TRP A 61 14.91 11.23 -3.71
C TRP A 61 16.21 10.40 -3.75
N GLN A 62 17.14 10.67 -2.85
CA GLN A 62 18.45 10.01 -2.80
C GLN A 62 18.39 8.69 -2.02
N THR A 63 17.78 8.68 -0.84
CA THR A 63 17.76 7.53 0.07
C THR A 63 16.60 6.57 -0.18
N LYS A 64 15.43 7.10 -0.56
CA LYS A 64 14.18 6.32 -0.68
C LYS A 64 13.66 6.23 -2.12
N ARG A 65 14.51 6.39 -3.14
CA ARG A 65 14.14 6.32 -4.57
C ARG A 65 13.28 5.10 -4.93
N GLY A 66 13.63 3.91 -4.43
CA GLY A 66 12.86 2.68 -4.69
C GLY A 66 11.45 2.69 -4.09
N VAL A 67 11.25 3.33 -2.92
CA VAL A 67 9.92 3.51 -2.32
C VAL A 67 9.12 4.53 -3.12
N LEU A 68 9.74 5.64 -3.54
CA LEU A 68 9.09 6.66 -4.38
C LEU A 68 8.57 6.08 -5.69
N MET A 69 9.41 5.33 -6.41
CA MET A 69 9.02 4.71 -7.69
C MET A 69 7.91 3.67 -7.50
N PHE A 70 7.96 2.90 -6.40
CA PHE A 70 6.88 1.97 -6.04
C PHE A 70 5.55 2.70 -5.80
N ILE A 71 5.56 3.78 -5.00
CA ILE A 71 4.36 4.59 -4.73
C ILE A 71 3.84 5.25 -6.00
N LEU A 72 4.72 5.79 -6.84
CA LEU A 72 4.36 6.42 -8.11
C LEU A 72 3.69 5.41 -9.06
N GLY A 73 4.24 4.20 -9.18
CA GLY A 73 3.63 3.13 -9.97
C GLY A 73 2.25 2.74 -9.42
N LEU A 74 2.11 2.67 -8.10
CA LEU A 74 0.84 2.37 -7.44
C LEU A 74 -0.22 3.43 -7.68
N LEU A 75 0.15 4.71 -7.54
CA LEU A 75 -0.71 5.85 -7.81
C LEU A 75 -1.13 5.89 -9.28
N THR A 76 -0.21 5.58 -10.19
CA THR A 76 -0.51 5.56 -11.63
C THR A 76 -1.52 4.46 -11.95
N PHE A 77 -1.34 3.25 -11.38
CA PHE A 77 -2.29 2.15 -11.54
C PHE A 77 -3.68 2.50 -10.97
N LEU A 78 -3.73 3.09 -9.77
CA LEU A 78 -4.99 3.52 -9.17
C LEU A 78 -5.65 4.64 -9.99
N ALA A 79 -4.89 5.61 -10.48
CA ALA A 79 -5.40 6.72 -11.28
C ALA A 79 -5.97 6.24 -12.63
N THR A 80 -5.32 5.27 -13.29
CA THR A 80 -5.87 4.71 -14.53
C THR A 80 -7.12 3.87 -14.27
N LEU A 81 -7.16 3.12 -13.16
CA LEU A 81 -8.36 2.37 -12.76
C LEU A 81 -9.54 3.31 -12.46
N THR A 82 -9.31 4.38 -11.68
CA THR A 82 -10.37 5.36 -11.37
C THR A 82 -10.82 6.12 -12.62
N MET A 83 -9.88 6.48 -13.52
CA MET A 83 -10.22 7.09 -14.80
C MET A 83 -11.12 6.17 -15.64
N ALA A 84 -10.82 4.88 -15.71
CA ALA A 84 -11.66 3.91 -16.42
C ALA A 84 -13.07 3.80 -15.83
N ILE A 85 -13.18 3.78 -14.50
CA ILE A 85 -14.47 3.77 -13.78
C ILE A 85 -15.26 5.07 -14.00
N MET A 86 -14.59 6.22 -14.03
CA MET A 86 -15.25 7.50 -14.31
C MET A 86 -15.77 7.57 -15.75
N TRP A 87 -15.00 7.03 -16.70
CA TRP A 87 -15.40 7.00 -18.11
C TRP A 87 -16.58 6.05 -18.38
N SER A 88 -16.84 5.08 -17.50
CA SER A 88 -17.99 4.17 -17.66
C SER A 88 -19.33 4.78 -17.22
N GLY A 89 -19.36 6.02 -16.74
CA GLY A 89 -20.59 6.80 -16.47
C GLY A 89 -21.19 6.66 -15.07
N HIS A 90 -21.00 5.53 -14.39
CA HIS A 90 -21.51 5.31 -13.02
C HIS A 90 -20.47 4.60 -12.14
N TRP A 91 -19.87 5.30 -11.18
CA TRP A 91 -18.84 4.73 -10.30
C TRP A 91 -19.40 3.79 -9.24
N SER A 92 -20.65 4.00 -8.80
CA SER A 92 -21.29 3.22 -7.74
C SER A 92 -21.49 1.75 -8.11
N ILE A 93 -21.57 1.42 -9.41
CA ILE A 93 -21.71 0.03 -9.88
C ILE A 93 -20.46 -0.81 -9.56
N PHE A 94 -19.31 -0.17 -9.31
CA PHE A 94 -18.07 -0.87 -8.96
C PHE A 94 -17.87 -1.06 -7.45
N ILE A 95 -18.86 -0.67 -6.63
CA ILE A 95 -18.82 -0.86 -5.18
C ILE A 95 -19.85 -1.90 -4.78
N ASN A 96 -19.37 -3.11 -4.48
CA ASN A 96 -20.18 -4.23 -4.05
C ASN A 96 -19.59 -4.85 -2.78
N ILE A 97 -20.25 -4.62 -1.64
CA ILE A 97 -19.80 -5.10 -0.33
C ILE A 97 -19.71 -6.64 -0.29
N PRO A 98 -20.70 -7.41 -0.79
CA PRO A 98 -20.60 -8.88 -0.85
C PRO A 98 -19.37 -9.39 -1.59
N SER A 99 -19.11 -8.92 -2.81
CA SER A 99 -17.93 -9.28 -3.60
C SER A 99 -16.63 -8.94 -2.87
N PHE A 100 -16.57 -7.79 -2.20
CA PHE A 100 -15.40 -7.37 -1.42
C PHE A 100 -15.16 -8.31 -0.23
N LEU A 101 -16.20 -8.61 0.54
CA LEU A 101 -16.13 -9.48 1.72
C LEU A 101 -15.80 -10.93 1.37
N LEU A 102 -16.19 -11.39 0.19
CA LEU A 102 -15.89 -12.75 -0.28
C LEU A 102 -14.39 -12.92 -0.58
N VAL A 103 -13.73 -11.87 -1.08
CA VAL A 103 -12.34 -11.96 -1.55
C VAL A 103 -11.34 -11.46 -0.52
N ILE A 104 -11.48 -10.21 -0.05
CA ILE A 104 -10.38 -9.51 0.62
C ILE A 104 -10.13 -10.05 2.04
N PRO A 105 -11.12 -10.08 2.97
CA PRO A 105 -10.89 -10.60 4.31
C PRO A 105 -10.43 -12.08 4.33
N PRO A 106 -11.07 -13.01 3.58
CA PRO A 106 -10.62 -14.39 3.57
C PRO A 106 -9.22 -14.56 2.97
N ALA A 107 -8.85 -13.81 1.92
CA ALA A 107 -7.49 -13.86 1.38
C ALA A 107 -6.44 -13.46 2.44
N ILE A 108 -6.73 -12.41 3.21
CA ILE A 108 -5.86 -11.94 4.30
C ILE A 108 -5.77 -13.00 5.41
N LEU A 109 -6.91 -13.51 5.88
CA LEU A 109 -6.94 -14.50 6.97
C LEU A 109 -6.24 -15.80 6.57
N LEU A 110 -6.46 -16.30 5.36
CA LEU A 110 -5.76 -17.48 4.83
C LEU A 110 -4.24 -17.24 4.77
N THR A 111 -3.81 -16.07 4.30
CA THR A 111 -2.40 -15.73 4.24
C THR A 111 -1.78 -15.65 5.63
N ILE A 112 -2.47 -15.05 6.60
CA ILE A 112 -2.02 -15.01 8.00
C ILE A 112 -1.93 -16.42 8.57
N GLY A 113 -2.89 -17.30 8.27
CA GLY A 113 -2.87 -18.71 8.67
C GLY A 113 -1.68 -19.49 8.09
N ILE A 114 -1.23 -19.15 6.89
CA ILE A 114 -0.09 -19.82 6.23
C ILE A 114 1.25 -19.23 6.69
N CYS A 115 1.38 -17.90 6.76
CA CYS A 115 2.66 -17.21 6.93
C CYS A 115 2.92 -16.65 8.32
N SER A 116 1.93 -16.67 9.24
CA SER A 116 1.88 -15.94 10.51
C SER A 116 1.72 -14.42 10.38
N ALA A 117 1.10 -13.80 11.39
CA ALA A 117 0.90 -12.35 11.44
C ALA A 117 2.22 -11.57 11.56
N GLN A 118 3.24 -12.14 12.21
CA GLN A 118 4.54 -11.50 12.38
C GLN A 118 5.27 -11.37 11.04
N THR A 119 5.32 -12.44 10.25
CA THR A 119 5.90 -12.39 8.89
C THR A 119 5.15 -11.42 8.00
N CYS A 120 3.82 -11.35 8.10
CA CYS A 120 3.03 -10.38 7.34
C CYS A 120 3.39 -8.93 7.71
N LYS A 121 3.59 -8.65 9.00
CA LYS A 121 4.02 -7.32 9.47
C LYS A 121 5.44 -6.98 8.97
N THR A 122 6.36 -7.94 8.99
CA THR A 122 7.71 -7.77 8.43
C THR A 122 7.66 -7.51 6.92
N ALA A 123 6.84 -8.28 6.18
CA ALA A 123 6.66 -8.10 4.75
C ALA A 123 6.17 -6.68 4.40
N LEU A 124 5.19 -6.16 5.17
CA LEU A 124 4.70 -4.80 5.00
C LEU A 124 5.78 -3.74 5.29
N ARG A 125 6.58 -3.93 6.34
CA ARG A 125 7.68 -3.00 6.69
C ARG A 125 8.74 -2.92 5.59
N LEU A 126 9.10 -4.06 5.00
CA LEU A 126 10.08 -4.14 3.91
C LEU A 126 9.65 -3.37 2.65
N LEU A 127 8.36 -3.10 2.45
CA LEU A 127 7.92 -2.25 1.35
C LEU A 127 8.25 -0.76 1.55
N PHE A 128 8.40 -0.29 2.78
CA PHE A 128 8.57 1.13 3.09
C PHE A 128 9.90 1.47 3.73
N ASP A 129 10.61 0.47 4.26
CA ASP A 129 11.88 0.67 4.91
C ASP A 129 13.01 -0.10 4.23
N ASN A 130 13.75 0.63 3.39
CA ASN A 130 14.93 0.13 2.70
C ASN A 130 16.17 0.02 3.62
N GLU A 131 16.13 0.52 4.87
CA GLU A 131 17.28 0.45 5.78
C GLU A 131 17.27 -0.81 6.65
N LEU A 132 16.19 -1.62 6.62
CA LEU A 132 16.26 -2.95 7.19
C LEU A 132 17.36 -3.73 6.46
N GLN A 133 18.21 -4.41 7.22
CA GLN A 133 19.15 -5.42 6.73
C GLN A 133 18.59 -6.81 7.05
N PRO A 134 17.50 -7.25 6.38
CA PRO A 134 16.91 -8.54 6.65
C PRO A 134 17.81 -9.65 6.11
N ASP A 135 17.77 -10.81 6.75
CA ASP A 135 18.37 -12.02 6.22
C ASP A 135 17.65 -12.48 4.93
N ILE A 136 18.34 -13.24 4.09
CA ILE A 136 17.77 -13.86 2.87
C ILE A 136 16.55 -14.72 3.23
N THR A 137 16.56 -15.40 4.38
CA THR A 137 15.43 -16.21 4.85
C THR A 137 14.19 -15.35 5.12
N GLU A 138 14.38 -14.20 5.77
CA GLU A 138 13.30 -13.24 6.05
C GLU A 138 12.74 -12.63 4.76
N LEU A 139 13.62 -12.28 3.82
CA LEU A 139 13.22 -11.78 2.50
C LEU A 139 12.40 -12.82 1.72
N LYS A 140 12.82 -14.09 1.74
CA LYS A 140 12.07 -15.19 1.10
C LYS A 140 10.70 -15.40 1.76
N ALA A 141 10.63 -15.33 3.09
CA ALA A 141 9.37 -15.44 3.83
C ALA A 141 8.43 -14.26 3.50
N ALA A 142 8.97 -13.03 3.44
CA ALA A 142 8.21 -11.85 3.07
C ALA A 142 7.70 -11.90 1.62
N LYS A 143 8.53 -12.36 0.67
CA LYS A 143 8.11 -12.62 -0.71
C LYS A 143 6.96 -13.65 -0.74
N HIS A 144 7.07 -14.71 0.05
CA HIS A 144 6.06 -15.75 0.12
C HIS A 144 4.69 -15.20 0.60
N VAL A 145 4.67 -14.27 1.56
CA VAL A 145 3.43 -13.59 2.01
C VAL A 145 2.67 -12.97 0.83
N TYR A 146 3.35 -12.14 0.02
CA TYR A 146 2.69 -11.49 -1.13
C TYR A 146 2.22 -12.48 -2.18
N ARG A 147 3.03 -13.51 -2.45
CA ARG A 147 2.65 -14.57 -3.38
C ARG A 147 1.39 -15.31 -2.91
N MET A 148 1.32 -15.64 -1.62
CA MET A 148 0.16 -16.32 -1.03
C MET A 148 -1.06 -15.41 -1.03
N LEU A 149 -0.95 -14.15 -0.58
CA LEU A 149 -2.08 -13.22 -0.56
C LEU A 149 -2.68 -13.01 -1.95
N GLY A 150 -1.85 -12.77 -2.96
CA GLY A 150 -2.31 -12.61 -4.33
C GLY A 150 -2.88 -13.90 -4.92
N ASN A 151 -2.33 -15.07 -4.60
CA ASN A 151 -2.87 -16.34 -5.12
C ASN A 151 -4.20 -16.70 -4.44
N CYS A 152 -4.30 -16.52 -3.12
CA CYS A 152 -5.54 -16.69 -2.39
C CYS A 152 -6.64 -15.76 -2.93
N SER A 153 -6.32 -14.50 -3.23
CA SER A 153 -7.30 -13.57 -3.81
C SER A 153 -7.83 -14.07 -5.14
N LEU A 154 -6.96 -14.54 -6.06
CA LEU A 154 -7.38 -15.10 -7.35
C LEU A 154 -8.25 -16.35 -7.20
N TRP A 155 -7.88 -17.27 -6.30
CA TRP A 155 -8.68 -18.46 -6.06
C TRP A 155 -10.07 -18.13 -5.51
N LEU A 156 -10.14 -17.22 -4.54
CA LEU A 156 -11.42 -16.74 -3.99
C LEU A 156 -12.25 -15.98 -5.04
N GLY A 157 -11.62 -15.15 -5.87
CA GLY A 157 -12.29 -14.47 -6.99
C GLY A 157 -12.87 -15.45 -8.00
N THR A 158 -12.10 -16.50 -8.34
CA THR A 158 -12.56 -17.57 -9.23
C THR A 158 -13.72 -18.35 -8.63
N MET A 159 -13.64 -18.71 -7.34
CA MET A 159 -14.76 -19.34 -6.63
C MET A 159 -16.00 -18.44 -6.60
N GLY A 160 -15.82 -17.16 -6.32
CA GLY A 160 -16.91 -16.18 -6.30
C GLY A 160 -17.57 -16.01 -7.67
N MET A 161 -16.78 -16.03 -8.75
CA MET A 161 -17.32 -16.02 -10.12
C MET A 161 -18.13 -17.28 -10.44
N VAL A 162 -17.66 -18.46 -10.02
CA VAL A 162 -18.42 -19.71 -10.16
C VAL A 162 -19.71 -19.68 -9.35
N LEU A 163 -19.69 -19.18 -8.10
CA LEU A 163 -20.88 -19.01 -7.28
C LEU A 163 -21.90 -18.08 -7.94
N GLY A 164 -21.44 -16.97 -8.52
CA GLY A 164 -22.29 -16.07 -9.30
C GLY A 164 -22.89 -16.73 -10.53
N ALA A 165 -22.11 -17.52 -11.27
CA ALA A 165 -22.60 -18.27 -12.43
C ALA A 165 -23.66 -19.31 -12.04
N VAL A 166 -23.48 -20.02 -10.92
CA VAL A 166 -24.49 -20.95 -10.38
C VAL A 166 -25.76 -20.19 -9.99
N ALA A 167 -25.64 -19.06 -9.31
CA ALA A 167 -26.79 -18.25 -8.90
C ALA A 167 -27.60 -17.72 -10.09
N ILE A 168 -26.95 -17.38 -11.21
CA ILE A 168 -27.63 -17.05 -12.47
C ILE A 168 -28.36 -18.28 -13.02
N ALA A 169 -27.67 -19.44 -13.05
CA ALA A 169 -28.20 -20.67 -13.62
C ALA A 169 -29.44 -21.21 -12.88
N THR A 170 -29.58 -20.92 -11.59
CA THR A 170 -30.74 -21.34 -10.78
C THR A 170 -31.98 -20.48 -10.96
N ASN A 171 -31.85 -19.25 -11.50
CA ASN A 171 -32.94 -18.27 -11.61
C ASN A 171 -33.33 -17.98 -13.07
N ILE A 172 -33.29 -18.99 -13.95
CA ILE A 172 -33.60 -18.85 -15.39
C ILE A 172 -35.12 -19.02 -15.62
N GLU A 173 -35.94 -18.21 -14.97
CA GLU A 173 -37.33 -18.04 -15.42
C GLU A 173 -37.32 -17.09 -16.63
N PRO A 174 -37.95 -17.44 -17.77
CA PRO A 174 -37.89 -16.62 -19.00
C PRO A 174 -38.35 -15.18 -18.80
N GLU A 175 -39.30 -14.96 -17.90
CA GLU A 175 -39.90 -13.66 -17.60
C GLU A 175 -39.00 -12.77 -16.74
N ALA A 176 -38.13 -13.36 -15.90
CA ALA A 176 -37.24 -12.65 -14.97
C ALA A 176 -35.77 -12.64 -15.41
N PHE A 177 -35.44 -13.26 -16.55
CA PHE A 177 -34.05 -13.45 -16.99
C PHE A 177 -33.30 -12.13 -17.15
N SER A 178 -33.90 -11.12 -17.81
CA SER A 178 -33.26 -9.81 -18.00
C SER A 178 -32.99 -9.10 -16.67
N ASP A 179 -33.92 -9.21 -15.73
CA ASP A 179 -33.90 -8.48 -14.45
C ASP A 179 -32.96 -9.15 -13.44
N ALA A 180 -32.81 -10.47 -13.49
CA ALA A 180 -31.94 -11.23 -12.58
C ALA A 180 -30.51 -11.40 -13.13
N PHE A 181 -30.33 -11.56 -14.44
CA PHE A 181 -29.03 -11.86 -15.05
C PHE A 181 -28.04 -10.71 -14.88
N GLY A 182 -28.44 -9.48 -15.24
CA GLY A 182 -27.56 -8.31 -15.23
C GLY A 182 -26.91 -8.06 -13.86
N PRO A 183 -27.70 -7.92 -12.78
CA PRO A 183 -27.18 -7.74 -11.44
C PRO A 183 -26.29 -8.91 -10.98
N ALA A 184 -26.70 -10.16 -11.20
CA ALA A 184 -25.93 -11.32 -10.76
C ALA A 184 -24.59 -11.47 -11.52
N PHE A 185 -24.59 -11.20 -12.82
CA PHE A 185 -23.37 -11.19 -13.64
C PHE A 185 -22.43 -10.06 -13.22
N ALA A 186 -22.97 -8.88 -12.88
CA ALA A 186 -22.18 -7.78 -12.35
C ALA A 186 -21.50 -8.17 -11.03
N VAL A 187 -22.22 -8.77 -10.06
CA VAL A 187 -21.62 -9.26 -8.81
C VAL A 187 -20.53 -10.30 -9.07
N ALA A 188 -20.78 -11.28 -9.95
CA ALA A 188 -19.78 -12.31 -10.30
C ALA A 188 -18.50 -11.69 -10.87
N THR A 189 -18.67 -10.74 -11.80
CA THR A 189 -17.55 -10.06 -12.48
C THR A 189 -16.78 -9.13 -11.53
N LEU A 190 -17.48 -8.39 -10.66
CA LEU A 190 -16.86 -7.53 -9.64
C LEU A 190 -16.05 -8.33 -8.63
N THR A 191 -16.50 -9.54 -8.30
CA THR A 191 -15.76 -10.45 -7.42
C THR A 191 -14.41 -10.83 -8.04
N MET A 192 -14.39 -11.16 -9.34
CA MET A 192 -13.14 -11.39 -10.07
C MET A 192 -12.29 -10.12 -10.19
N LEU A 193 -12.91 -8.95 -10.44
CA LEU A 193 -12.21 -7.67 -10.53
C LEU A 193 -11.45 -7.34 -9.24
N TYR A 194 -12.09 -7.48 -8.07
CA TYR A 194 -11.43 -7.23 -6.79
C TYR A 194 -10.26 -8.19 -6.52
N ALA A 195 -10.41 -9.46 -6.90
CA ALA A 195 -9.33 -10.44 -6.81
C ALA A 195 -8.12 -10.08 -7.67
N LEU A 196 -8.36 -9.63 -8.91
CA LEU A 196 -7.33 -9.17 -9.85
C LEU A 196 -6.63 -7.92 -9.32
N ILE A 197 -7.38 -6.94 -8.83
CA ILE A 197 -6.83 -5.73 -8.23
C ILE A 197 -5.88 -6.12 -7.09
N LEU A 198 -6.34 -6.90 -6.12
CA LEU A 198 -5.49 -7.34 -5.00
C LEU A 198 -4.26 -8.15 -5.48
N LYS A 199 -4.42 -9.00 -6.51
CA LYS A 199 -3.30 -9.74 -7.10
C LYS A 199 -2.24 -8.81 -7.67
N VAL A 200 -2.63 -7.74 -8.38
CA VAL A 200 -1.69 -6.75 -8.94
C VAL A 200 -0.91 -6.07 -7.80
N PHE A 201 -1.58 -5.61 -6.75
CA PHE A 201 -0.92 -5.04 -5.57
C PHE A 201 0.12 -6.00 -4.97
N CYS A 202 -0.28 -7.26 -4.79
CA CYS A 202 0.60 -8.28 -4.23
C CYS A 202 1.76 -8.61 -5.15
N TYR A 203 1.53 -8.68 -6.47
CA TYR A 203 2.56 -8.96 -7.45
C TYR A 203 3.65 -7.88 -7.46
N ILE A 204 3.28 -6.60 -7.41
CA ILE A 204 4.25 -5.51 -7.34
C ILE A 204 5.09 -5.62 -6.05
N GLY A 205 4.46 -5.90 -4.91
CA GLY A 205 5.16 -6.15 -3.64
C GLY A 205 6.11 -7.36 -3.71
N GLU A 206 5.67 -8.46 -4.31
CA GLU A 206 6.48 -9.66 -4.55
C GLU A 206 7.72 -9.35 -5.40
N GLN A 207 7.55 -8.62 -6.51
CA GLN A 207 8.66 -8.25 -7.40
C GLN A 207 9.65 -7.29 -6.72
N LYS A 208 9.16 -6.36 -5.92
CA LYS A 208 10.03 -5.47 -5.13
C LYS A 208 10.92 -6.26 -4.17
N ILE A 209 10.36 -7.23 -3.44
CA ILE A 209 11.15 -8.07 -2.53
C ILE A 209 12.07 -9.01 -3.30
N GLN A 210 11.62 -9.56 -4.42
CA GLN A 210 12.47 -10.37 -5.30
C GLN A 210 13.71 -9.60 -5.77
N HIS A 211 13.56 -8.31 -6.10
CA HIS A 211 14.69 -7.46 -6.44
C HIS A 211 15.67 -7.32 -5.25
N LEU A 212 15.17 -7.11 -4.03
CA LEU A 212 16.02 -7.05 -2.83
C LEU A 212 16.76 -8.37 -2.58
N ILE A 213 16.13 -9.53 -2.83
CA ILE A 213 16.78 -10.85 -2.72
C ILE A 213 17.93 -10.98 -3.72
N ILE A 214 17.77 -10.46 -4.93
CA ILE A 214 18.81 -10.51 -5.96
C ILE A 214 20.00 -9.63 -5.54
N CYS A 215 19.75 -8.39 -5.12
CA CYS A 215 20.81 -7.46 -4.69
C CYS A 215 21.53 -7.86 -3.40
N ASN A 216 20.97 -8.76 -2.58
CA ASN A 216 21.60 -9.26 -1.35
C ASN A 216 22.61 -10.40 -1.62
N LYS A 217 22.60 -10.98 -2.83
CA LYS A 217 23.54 -12.06 -3.20
C LYS A 217 24.90 -11.57 -3.71
N ASP A 218 25.03 -10.27 -3.95
CA ASP A 218 26.25 -9.59 -4.37
C ASP A 218 26.96 -8.96 -3.16
#